data_AF-A0A345YJ57-F1
#
_entry.id   AF-A0A345YJ57-F1
#
_cell.length_a   1.000
_cell.length_b   1.000
_cell.length_c   1.000
_cell.angle_alpha   90.00
_cell.angle_beta   90.00
_cell.angle_gamma   90.00
#
_symmetry.space_group_name_H-M   'P 1'
#
loop_
_entity.id
_entity.type
_entity.pdbx_description
1 polymer ?
#
loop_
_entity_poly.entity_id
_entity_poly.type
_entity_poly.pdbx_seq_one_letter_code
_entity_poly.pdbx_strand_id
1 'polypeptide(L)' 'MTFAYQSYRVTIGFKNDSGLYGEETFTCMGRDQDQAEAKALQSATGSELNADRYGERRMVVLETEEVSAKAA' A
#
# COMPACT_ATOMS: atom_id res chain seq x y z
N MET A 1 -27.80 5.44 -1.48
CA MET A 1 -26.60 4.98 -0.75
C MET A 1 -25.45 5.87 -1.16
N THR A 2 -24.97 6.73 -0.25
CA THR A 2 -23.80 7.58 -0.49
C THR A 2 -22.57 6.71 -0.23
N PHE A 3 -21.78 6.41 -1.26
CA PHE A 3 -20.53 5.67 -1.10
C PHE A 3 -19.50 6.61 -0.48
N ALA A 4 -19.38 6.60 0.85
CA ALA A 4 -18.36 7.36 1.55
C ALA A 4 -16.99 6.73 1.22
N TYR A 5 -16.16 7.47 0.48
CA TYR A 5 -14.76 7.10 0.32
C TYR A 5 -14.00 7.58 1.57
N GLN A 6 -13.19 6.70 2.14
CA GLN A 6 -12.31 7.03 3.25
C GLN A 6 -10.86 7.04 2.74
N SER A 7 -10.04 7.92 3.30
CA SER A 7 -8.61 7.91 3.03
C SER A 7 -7.98 6.84 3.91
N TYR A 8 -7.17 6.00 3.30
CA TYR A 8 -6.38 4.98 3.98
C TYR A 8 -4.91 5.25 3.69
N ARG A 9 -4.08 5.05 4.71
CA ARG A 9 -2.63 5.00 4.59
C ARG A 9 -2.23 3.53 4.64
N VAL A 10 -1.69 3.03 3.54
CA VAL A 10 -1.30 1.63 3.38
C VAL A 10 0.22 1.57 3.20
N THR A 11 0.90 0.88 4.10
CA THR A 11 2.34 0.63 4.02
C THR A 11 2.58 -0.72 3.34
N ILE A 12 3.27 -0.68 2.19
CA ILE A 12 3.65 -1.85 1.43
C ILE A 12 5.10 -2.18 1.72
N GLY A 13 5.34 -3.40 2.18
CA GLY A 13 6.66 -3.99 2.34
C GLY A 13 7.11 -4.70 1.08
N PHE A 14 8.35 -4.44 0.66
CA PHE A 14 9.04 -5.15 -0.40
C PHE A 14 10.03 -6.12 0.20
N LYS A 15 9.83 -7.41 -0.10
CA LYS A 15 10.64 -8.50 0.44
C LYS A 15 11.09 -9.46 -0.64
N ASN A 16 12.19 -10.15 -0.38
CA ASN A 16 12.64 -11.33 -1.12
C ASN A 16 12.95 -12.46 -0.13
N ASP A 17 13.57 -13.55 -0.59
CA ASP A 17 13.89 -14.68 0.28
C ASP A 17 14.97 -14.36 1.34
N SER A 18 15.67 -13.23 1.21
CA SER A 18 16.60 -12.72 2.24
C SER A 18 15.90 -11.88 3.32
N GLY A 19 14.65 -11.47 3.10
CA GLY A 19 13.86 -10.68 4.05
C GLY A 19 13.27 -9.40 3.43
N LEU A 20 12.80 -8.52 4.30
CA LEU A 20 12.28 -7.20 3.93
C LEU A 20 13.45 -6.26 3.59
N TYR A 21 13.42 -5.64 2.42
CA TYR A 21 14.49 -4.74 1.95
C TYR A 21 14.02 -3.30 1.72
N GLY A 22 12.71 -3.05 1.78
CA GLY A 22 12.16 -1.71 1.66
C GLY A 22 10.70 -1.66 2.05
N GLU A 23 10.25 -0.45 2.40
CA GLU A 23 8.87 -0.16 2.77
C GLU A 23 8.47 1.15 2.09
N GLU A 24 7.26 1.21 1.56
CA GLU A 24 6.72 2.44 0.96
C GLU A 24 5.26 2.62 1.38
N THR A 25 4.95 3.82 1.85
CA THR A 25 3.63 4.17 2.34
C THR A 25 2.85 4.94 1.28
N PHE A 26 1.68 4.42 0.93
CA PHE A 26 0.76 5.01 -0.05
C PHE A 26 -0.48 5.54 0.66
N THR A 27 -0.94 6.71 0.22
CA THR A 27 -2.25 7.22 0.66
C THR A 27 -3.26 6.98 -0.46
N CYS A 28 -4.29 6.19 -0.20
CA CYS A 28 -5.28 5.77 -1.18
C CYS A 28 -6.69 6.04 -0.67
N MET A 29 -7.56 6.55 -1.54
CA MET A 29 -8.99 6.61 -1.24
C MET A 29 -9.68 5.31 -1.64
N GLY A 30 -10.35 4.67 -0.69
CA GLY A 30 -11.08 3.42 -0.86
C GLY A 30 -12.50 3.54 -0.32
N ARG A 31 -13.43 2.75 -0.85
CA ARG A 31 -14.75 2.54 -0.22
C ARG A 31 -14.66 1.69 1.05
N ASP A 32 -13.57 0.95 1.16
CA ASP A 32 -13.24 -0.03 2.19
C ASP A 32 -11.71 -0.24 2.17
N GLN A 33 -11.21 -0.91 3.21
CA GLN A 33 -9.79 -1.20 3.38
C GLN A 33 -9.24 -2.06 2.23
N ASP A 34 -9.97 -3.10 1.80
CA ASP A 34 -9.54 -4.01 0.73
C ASP A 34 -9.30 -3.24 -0.59
N GLN A 35 -10.19 -2.30 -0.93
CA GLN A 35 -10.02 -1.47 -2.11
C GLN A 35 -8.79 -0.55 -1.99
N ALA A 36 -8.52 -0.01 -0.81
CA ALA A 36 -7.36 0.83 -0.59
C ALA A 36 -6.04 0.03 -0.68
N GLU A 37 -6.01 -1.17 -0.11
CA GLU A 37 -4.87 -2.09 -0.20
C GLU A 37 -4.60 -2.50 -1.64
N ALA A 38 -5.64 -2.85 -2.41
CA ALA A 38 -5.51 -3.20 -3.82
C ALA A 38 -4.94 -2.03 -4.65
N LYS A 39 -5.36 -0.79 -4.36
CA LYS A 39 -4.81 0.41 -5.01
C LYS A 39 -3.36 0.67 -4.61
N ALA A 40 -3.03 0.53 -3.33
CA ALA A 40 -1.68 0.70 -2.83
C ALA A 40 -0.72 -0.34 -3.44
N LEU A 41 -1.12 -1.61 -3.51
CA LEU A 41 -0.38 -2.65 -4.20
C LEU A 41 -0.20 -2.34 -5.69
N GLN A 42 -1.25 -1.87 -6.36
CA GLN A 42 -1.15 -1.45 -7.75
C GLN A 42 -0.16 -0.29 -7.93
N SER A 43 -0.17 0.72 -7.05
CA SER A 43 0.82 1.80 -7.06
C SER A 43 2.24 1.29 -6.79
N ALA A 44 2.40 0.37 -5.82
CA ALA A 44 3.67 -0.25 -5.48
C ALA A 44 4.28 -1.09 -6.62
N THR A 45 3.47 -1.59 -7.57
CA THR A 45 4.02 -2.29 -8.76
C THR A 45 4.97 -1.41 -9.58
N GLY A 46 4.73 -0.10 -9.60
CA GLY A 46 5.57 0.89 -10.29
C GLY A 46 6.72 1.45 -9.45
N SER A 47 6.87 1.03 -8.19
CA SER A 47 7.92 1.50 -7.29
C SER A 47 9.30 1.03 -7.74
N GLU A 48 10.32 1.84 -7.50
CA GLU A 48 11.73 1.46 -7.72
C GLU A 48 12.16 0.29 -6.83
N LEU A 49 11.43 0.04 -5.73
CA LEU A 49 11.62 -1.11 -4.84
C LEU A 49 11.04 -2.41 -5.43
N ASN A 50 10.16 -2.33 -6.43
CA ASN A 50 9.68 -3.46 -7.22
C ASN A 50 10.43 -3.62 -8.56
N ALA A 51 11.57 -2.94 -8.71
CA ALA A 51 12.38 -3.04 -9.91
C ALA A 51 13.03 -4.44 -10.05
N ASP A 52 13.31 -4.83 -11.30
CA ASP A 52 13.83 -6.17 -11.63
C ASP A 52 15.21 -6.48 -11.03
N ARG A 53 15.95 -5.45 -10.59
CA ARG A 53 17.22 -5.59 -9.86
C ARG A 53 17.09 -6.36 -8.53
N TYR A 54 15.87 -6.46 -7.98
CA TYR A 54 15.57 -7.26 -6.80
C TYR A 54 14.96 -8.59 -7.26
N GLY A 55 15.80 -9.62 -7.36
CA GLY A 55 15.36 -10.98 -7.66
C GLY A 55 14.39 -11.50 -6.60
N GLU A 56 13.41 -12.31 -7.02
CA GLU A 56 12.38 -12.91 -6.14
C GLU A 56 11.56 -11.90 -5.31
N ARG A 57 11.38 -10.69 -5.85
CA ARG A 57 10.58 -9.62 -5.24
C ARG A 57 9.13 -10.02 -4.99
N ARG A 58 8.65 -9.76 -3.78
CA ARG A 58 7.27 -9.94 -3.33
C ARG A 58 6.85 -8.67 -2.60
N MET A 59 5.61 -8.26 -2.81
CA MET A 59 4.99 -7.15 -2.08
C MET A 59 4.00 -7.70 -1.07
N VAL A 60 3.99 -7.12 0.12
CA VAL A 60 3.04 -7.47 1.19
C VAL A 60 2.51 -6.18 1.81
N VAL A 61 1.23 -6.18 2.18
CA VAL A 61 0.68 -5.11 3.02
C VAL A 61 1.20 -5.36 4.43
N LEU A 62 1.89 -4.37 5.01
CA LEU A 62 2.41 -4.43 6.38
C LEU A 62 1.43 -3.78 7.36
N GLU A 63 0.90 -2.63 6.98
CA GLU A 63 0.01 -1.83 7.81
C GLU A 63 -1.01 -1.11 6.93
N THR A 64 -2.24 -1.04 7.41
CA THR A 64 -3.28 -0.20 6.82
C THR A 64 -3.97 0.58 7.93
N GLU A 65 -3.90 1.91 7.84
CA GLU A 65 -4.54 2.83 8.77
C GLU A 65 -5.63 3.61 8.05
N GLU A 66 -6.84 3.69 8.63
CA GLU A 66 -7.84 4.64 8.17
C GLU A 66 -7.43 6.04 8.62
N VAL A 67 -7.13 6.90 7.64
CA VAL A 67 -6.92 8.33 7.87
C VAL A 67 -8.28 8.99 7.70
N SER A 68 -9.13 8.88 8.72
CA SER A 68 -10.33 9.70 8.79
C SER A 68 -9.85 11.15 8.74
N ALA A 69 -10.29 11.92 7.74
CA ALA A 69 -10.00 13.35 7.63
C ALA A 69 -10.62 14.06 8.84
N LYS A 70 -9.92 14.07 9.96
CA LYS A 70 -10.31 14.84 11.12
C LYS A 70 -10.02 16.29 10.76
N ALA A 71 -11.11 17.01 10.49
CA ALA A 71 -11.16 18.45 10.41
C ALA A 71 -10.26 19.08 11.49
N ALA A 72 -9.29 19.86 11.03
CA ALA A 72 -8.61 20.88 11.81
C ALA A 72 -8.62 22.14 10.96
#